data_AF-A0A8J3SSJ3-F1
#
_entry.id   AF-A0A8J3SSJ3-F1
#
_cell.length_a   1.000
_cell.length_b   1.000
_cell.length_c   1.000
_cell.angle_alpha   90.00
_cell.angle_beta   90.00
_cell.angle_gamma   90.00
#
_symmetry.space_group_name_H-M   'P 1'
#
loop_
_entity.id
_entity.type
_entity.pdbx_description
1 polymer ?
#
loop_
_entity_poly.entity_id
_entity_poly.type
_entity_poly.pdbx_seq_one_letter_code
_entity_poly.pdbx_strand_id
1 'polypeptide(L)'
;MPVRTIRAVPESEALRRVGEIAARRARCHDPDLETLSDEPLEAVAYVLERRRVPEAVLRCDVTDALVLLEYVRRAVPALPGRLDRLEYRLLSLGVELGLSLGELAAALGLRSRQAVQHRLLRHAAAERGAPRSEVAERTARRAESRERAWLDRNAPALLECTRRLLGHRDLLSPPAADPGAAGSVTGGGAGHGAGEDAVRELAEAFDELAESLARVPADRRDPAHTTRVRHLAARLRLLLADLRAHPAAGLRARPAVRDLLERTARLAAAHQAASSGDR
;
A
#
# COMPACT_ATOMS: atom_id res chain seq x y z
N MET A 1 25.91 -16.51 -28.77
CA MET A 1 24.89 -15.66 -28.10
C MET A 1 25.08 -14.23 -28.58
N PRO A 2 24.19 -13.66 -29.41
CA PRO A 2 24.38 -12.32 -29.95
C PRO A 2 24.34 -11.29 -28.80
N VAL A 3 25.43 -10.54 -28.64
CA VAL A 3 25.56 -9.44 -27.67
C VAL A 3 24.52 -8.39 -28.05
N ARG A 4 23.51 -8.22 -27.20
CA ARG A 4 22.41 -7.29 -27.45
C ARG A 4 22.90 -5.86 -27.25
N THR A 5 22.99 -5.11 -28.35
CA THR A 5 23.13 -3.66 -28.33
C THR A 5 21.81 -3.03 -27.89
N ILE A 6 21.69 -2.75 -26.60
CA ILE A 6 20.70 -1.79 -26.11
C ILE A 6 21.06 -0.45 -26.77
N ARG A 7 20.13 0.17 -27.50
CA ARG A 7 20.36 1.48 -28.12
C ARG A 7 20.69 2.46 -27.00
N ALA A 8 21.93 2.95 -27.01
CA ALA A 8 22.36 3.96 -26.07
C ALA A 8 21.69 5.29 -26.45
N VAL A 9 21.07 5.96 -25.47
CA VAL A 9 20.61 7.34 -25.63
C VAL A 9 21.84 8.24 -25.52
N PRO A 10 22.24 8.98 -26.57
CA PRO A 10 23.36 9.92 -26.48
C PRO A 10 22.95 11.17 -25.69
N GLU A 11 23.94 11.89 -25.16
CA GLU A 11 23.74 13.14 -24.41
C GLU A 11 22.98 14.20 -25.22
N SER A 12 23.29 14.34 -26.51
CA SER A 12 22.57 15.26 -27.40
C SER A 12 21.08 14.93 -27.55
N GLU A 13 20.72 13.64 -27.52
CA GLU A 13 19.31 13.22 -27.52
C GLU A 13 18.64 13.57 -26.19
N ALA A 14 19.34 13.37 -25.06
CA ALA A 14 18.83 13.73 -23.74
C ALA A 14 18.60 15.26 -23.61
N LEU A 15 19.58 16.09 -23.97
CA LEU A 15 19.45 17.54 -23.93
C LEU A 15 18.32 18.03 -24.87
N ARG A 16 18.19 17.44 -26.05
CA ARG A 16 17.05 17.72 -26.95
C ARG A 16 15.72 17.41 -26.26
N ARG A 17 15.59 16.29 -25.54
CA ARG A 17 14.35 15.93 -24.81
C ARG A 17 14.03 16.93 -23.70
N VAL A 18 15.03 17.41 -22.95
CA VAL A 18 14.82 18.46 -21.95
C VAL A 18 14.28 19.73 -22.62
N GLY A 19 14.89 20.16 -23.73
CA GLY A 19 14.41 21.29 -24.52
C GLY A 19 12.98 21.10 -25.08
N GLU A 20 12.62 19.89 -25.50
CA GLU A 20 11.27 19.57 -25.97
C GLU A 20 10.21 19.66 -24.86
N ILE A 21 10.53 19.19 -23.64
CA ILE A 21 9.68 19.35 -22.46
C ILE A 21 9.50 20.84 -22.14
N ALA A 22 10.60 21.59 -22.05
CA ALA A 22 10.58 23.03 -21.78
C ALA A 22 9.72 23.78 -22.81
N ALA A 23 9.94 23.51 -24.10
CA ALA A 23 9.20 24.17 -25.18
C ALA A 23 7.70 23.82 -25.18
N ARG A 24 7.32 22.58 -24.86
CA ARG A 24 5.90 22.21 -24.72
C ARG A 24 5.24 22.93 -23.56
N ARG A 25 5.92 23.00 -22.41
CA ARG A 25 5.39 23.64 -21.20
C ARG A 25 5.29 25.16 -21.32
N ALA A 26 6.25 25.79 -22.00
CA ALA A 26 6.16 27.21 -22.35
C ALA A 26 4.92 27.52 -23.19
N ARG A 27 4.60 26.68 -24.20
CA ARG A 27 3.42 26.87 -25.07
C ARG A 27 2.09 26.76 -24.34
N CYS A 28 2.02 26.00 -23.25
CA CYS A 28 0.81 25.91 -22.42
C CYS A 28 0.84 26.83 -21.19
N HIS A 29 1.78 27.78 -21.14
CA HIS A 29 1.94 28.73 -20.04
C HIS A 29 2.03 28.05 -18.66
N ASP A 30 2.85 27.00 -18.56
CA ASP A 30 3.09 26.32 -17.29
C ASP A 30 3.61 27.31 -16.23
N PRO A 31 2.88 27.53 -15.12
CA PRO A 31 3.27 28.51 -14.10
C PRO A 31 4.55 28.10 -13.35
N ASP A 32 4.92 26.82 -13.37
CA ASP A 32 6.07 26.29 -12.65
C ASP A 32 7.33 26.22 -13.55
N LEU A 33 7.28 26.70 -14.79
CA LEU A 33 8.35 26.52 -15.80
C LEU A 33 9.72 27.04 -15.34
N GLU A 34 9.77 28.12 -14.56
CA GLU A 34 11.03 28.70 -14.05
C GLU A 34 11.82 27.74 -13.15
N THR A 35 11.17 26.70 -12.63
CA THR A 35 11.81 25.67 -11.79
C THR A 35 12.34 24.47 -12.59
N LEU A 36 12.09 24.42 -13.91
CA LEU A 36 12.62 23.37 -14.77
C LEU A 36 14.13 23.58 -14.98
N SER A 37 14.91 22.56 -14.66
CA SER A 37 16.36 22.53 -14.86
C SER A 37 16.72 21.90 -16.22
N ASP A 38 17.84 22.34 -16.79
CA ASP A 38 18.45 21.71 -17.98
C ASP A 38 19.08 20.33 -17.66
N GLU A 39 19.26 20.00 -16.38
CA GLU A 39 19.81 18.71 -15.95
C GLU A 39 18.78 17.58 -16.12
N PRO A 40 19.09 16.51 -16.88
CA PRO A 40 18.13 15.43 -17.19
C PRO A 40 17.45 14.79 -15.98
N LEU A 41 18.18 14.57 -14.89
CA LEU A 41 17.62 13.95 -13.68
C LEU A 41 16.61 14.88 -12.99
N GLU A 42 16.91 16.17 -12.95
CA GLU A 42 16.05 17.19 -12.34
C GLU A 42 14.82 17.47 -13.22
N ALA A 43 14.97 17.44 -14.55
CA ALA A 43 13.84 17.48 -15.48
C ALA A 43 12.87 16.30 -15.28
N VAL A 44 13.37 15.08 -15.02
CA VAL A 44 12.54 13.92 -14.67
C VAL A 44 11.75 14.16 -13.37
N ALA A 45 12.42 14.67 -12.33
CA ALA A 45 11.78 14.98 -11.06
C ALA A 45 10.69 16.05 -11.24
N TYR A 46 10.99 17.10 -12.00
CA TYR A 46 10.07 18.16 -12.35
C TYR A 46 8.78 17.63 -13.00
N VAL A 47 8.87 16.74 -14.00
CA VAL A 47 7.70 16.15 -14.67
C VAL A 47 6.80 15.38 -13.68
N LEU A 48 7.40 14.69 -12.71
CA LEU A 48 6.67 13.93 -11.70
C LEU A 48 5.95 14.81 -10.68
N GLU A 49 6.54 15.95 -10.32
CA GLU A 49 6.04 16.87 -9.29
C GLU A 49 5.07 17.92 -9.85
N ARG A 50 5.36 18.45 -11.04
CA ARG A 50 4.61 19.56 -11.67
C ARG A 50 3.71 19.03 -12.77
N ARG A 51 2.51 18.61 -12.39
CA ARG A 51 1.52 17.98 -13.30
C ARG A 51 0.43 18.96 -13.80
N ARG A 52 0.55 20.26 -13.51
CA ARG A 52 -0.45 21.30 -13.82
C ARG A 52 -0.40 21.76 -15.29
N VAL A 53 -0.40 20.80 -16.21
CA VAL A 53 -0.39 21.03 -17.65
C VAL A 53 -1.48 20.18 -18.32
N PRO A 54 -1.93 20.51 -19.54
CA PRO A 54 -2.89 19.67 -20.26
C PRO A 54 -2.43 18.21 -20.35
N GLU A 55 -3.36 17.26 -20.24
CA GLU A 55 -3.06 15.82 -20.19
C GLU A 55 -2.21 15.35 -21.39
N ALA A 56 -2.50 15.86 -22.59
CA ALA A 56 -1.74 15.56 -23.80
C ALA A 56 -0.27 15.99 -23.71
N VAL A 57 0.02 17.12 -23.04
CA VAL A 57 1.40 17.59 -22.79
C VAL A 57 2.08 16.66 -21.80
N LEU A 58 1.39 16.33 -20.70
CA LEU A 58 1.95 15.45 -19.66
C LEU A 58 2.27 14.05 -20.18
N ARG A 59 1.42 13.48 -21.07
CA ARG A 59 1.69 12.20 -21.74
C ARG A 59 3.01 12.23 -22.53
N CYS A 60 3.24 13.28 -23.31
CA CYS A 60 4.49 13.47 -24.06
C CYS A 60 5.69 13.65 -23.11
N ASP A 61 5.53 14.45 -22.06
CA ASP A 61 6.59 14.67 -21.07
C ASP A 61 6.98 13.39 -20.34
N VAL A 62 6.02 12.53 -20.00
CA VAL A 62 6.32 11.20 -19.41
C VAL A 62 7.16 10.36 -20.36
N THR A 63 6.82 10.33 -21.65
CA THR A 63 7.61 9.56 -22.63
C THR A 63 9.03 10.09 -22.79
N ASP A 64 9.21 11.41 -22.82
CA ASP A 64 10.54 12.02 -22.91
C ASP A 64 11.33 11.83 -21.61
N ALA A 65 10.68 11.93 -20.44
CA ALA A 65 11.30 11.67 -19.14
C ALA A 65 11.78 10.22 -18.97
N LEU A 66 11.08 9.24 -19.55
CA LEU A 66 11.56 7.85 -19.59
C LEU A 66 12.85 7.71 -20.41
N VAL A 67 12.97 8.45 -21.52
CA VAL A 67 14.20 8.51 -22.33
C VAL A 67 15.34 9.17 -21.53
N LEU A 68 15.05 10.25 -20.80
CA LEU A 68 16.02 10.92 -19.92
C LEU A 68 16.54 9.95 -18.83
N LEU A 69 15.67 9.13 -18.22
CA LEU A 69 16.10 8.15 -17.23
C LEU A 69 17.06 7.09 -17.80
N GLU A 70 16.86 6.63 -19.03
CA GLU A 70 17.78 5.69 -19.68
C GLU A 70 19.15 6.33 -19.95
N TYR A 71 19.18 7.62 -20.31
CA TYR A 71 20.43 8.38 -20.39
C TYR A 71 21.13 8.49 -19.02
N VAL A 72 20.42 8.97 -17.99
CA VAL A 72 20.99 9.17 -16.64
C VAL A 72 21.51 7.86 -16.05
N ARG A 73 20.80 6.75 -16.26
CA ARG A 73 21.22 5.42 -15.78
C ARG A 73 22.59 5.00 -16.32
N ARG A 74 22.94 5.46 -17.53
CA ARG A 74 24.25 5.22 -18.16
C ARG A 74 25.29 6.25 -17.71
N ALA A 75 24.91 7.52 -17.69
CA ALA A 75 25.83 8.62 -17.37
C ALA A 75 26.24 8.64 -15.88
N VAL A 76 25.33 8.25 -14.98
CA VAL A 76 25.51 8.33 -13.52
C VAL A 76 25.20 6.97 -12.86
N PRO A 77 26.14 6.01 -12.89
CA PRO A 77 25.92 4.65 -12.38
C PRO A 77 25.75 4.56 -10.85
N ALA A 78 26.04 5.63 -10.10
CA ALA A 78 26.09 5.62 -8.63
C ALA A 78 24.73 5.69 -7.91
N LEU A 79 23.61 5.94 -8.60
CA LEU A 79 22.29 6.17 -7.95
C LEU A 79 21.18 5.20 -8.37
N PRO A 80 21.43 3.88 -8.45
CA PRO A 80 20.52 3.02 -9.15
C PRO A 80 19.16 2.91 -8.40
N GLY A 81 19.11 3.03 -7.06
CA GLY A 81 17.85 2.95 -6.30
C GLY A 81 16.92 4.16 -6.49
N ARG A 82 17.47 5.38 -6.59
CA ARG A 82 16.71 6.60 -6.88
C ARG A 82 16.09 6.52 -8.28
N LEU A 83 16.87 6.07 -9.27
CA LEU A 83 16.41 5.94 -10.65
C LEU A 83 15.28 4.92 -10.81
N ASP A 84 15.35 3.78 -10.12
CA ASP A 84 14.28 2.78 -10.15
C ASP A 84 12.96 3.31 -9.59
N ARG A 85 13.01 4.13 -8.54
CA ARG A 85 11.82 4.78 -7.95
C ARG A 85 11.21 5.80 -8.91
N LEU A 86 12.05 6.64 -9.51
CA LEU A 86 11.60 7.60 -10.54
C LEU A 86 11.01 6.87 -11.75
N GLU A 87 11.63 5.78 -12.20
CA GLU A 87 11.11 4.96 -13.30
C GLU A 87 9.75 4.34 -12.95
N TYR A 88 9.60 3.78 -11.75
CA TYR A 88 8.31 3.26 -11.28
C TYR A 88 7.22 4.35 -11.29
N ARG A 89 7.52 5.53 -10.75
CA ARG A 89 6.58 6.65 -10.69
C ARG A 89 6.18 7.13 -12.09
N LEU A 90 7.13 7.23 -13.02
CA LEU A 90 6.85 7.62 -14.41
C LEU A 90 6.02 6.55 -15.15
N LEU A 91 6.36 5.28 -15.00
CA LEU A 91 5.61 4.19 -15.63
C LEU A 91 4.18 4.12 -15.08
N SER A 92 4.01 4.29 -13.76
CA SER A 92 2.69 4.33 -13.12
C SER A 92 1.87 5.53 -13.61
N LEU A 93 2.48 6.72 -13.61
CA LEU A 93 1.86 7.94 -14.15
C LEU A 93 1.48 7.77 -15.62
N GLY A 94 2.32 7.15 -16.44
CA GLY A 94 2.00 6.89 -17.84
C GLY A 94 0.78 5.99 -18.00
N VAL A 95 0.67 4.92 -17.20
CA VAL A 95 -0.51 4.05 -17.18
C VAL A 95 -1.75 4.80 -16.71
N GLU A 96 -1.64 5.63 -15.67
CA GLU A 96 -2.74 6.48 -15.16
C GLU A 96 -3.25 7.45 -16.23
N LEU A 97 -2.34 8.02 -17.04
CA LEU A 97 -2.67 8.90 -18.17
C LEU A 97 -3.14 8.13 -19.41
N GLY A 98 -3.34 6.81 -19.32
CA GLY A 98 -3.83 5.99 -20.42
C GLY A 98 -2.80 5.70 -21.53
N LEU A 99 -1.49 5.79 -21.26
CA LEU A 99 -0.47 5.29 -22.19
C LEU A 99 -0.51 3.76 -22.18
N SER A 100 -0.49 3.17 -23.38
CA SER A 100 -0.37 1.73 -23.51
C SER A 100 1.03 1.26 -23.08
N LEU A 101 1.12 0.02 -22.60
CA LEU A 101 2.42 -0.61 -22.32
C LEU A 101 3.32 -0.68 -23.57
N GLY A 102 2.75 -0.60 -24.77
CA GLY A 102 3.51 -0.54 -26.03
C GLY A 102 4.22 0.80 -26.22
N GLU A 103 3.53 1.92 -25.95
CA GLU A 103 4.11 3.26 -26.00
C GLU A 103 5.21 3.41 -24.94
N LEU A 104 4.97 2.95 -23.71
CA LEU A 104 5.97 2.95 -22.64
C LEU A 104 7.18 2.07 -22.98
N ALA A 105 6.94 0.91 -23.61
CA ALA A 105 8.02 0.03 -24.07
C ALA A 105 8.87 0.71 -25.13
N ALA A 106 8.24 1.37 -26.10
CA ALA A 106 8.94 2.08 -27.17
C ALA A 106 9.84 3.20 -26.63
N ALA A 107 9.35 4.01 -25.67
CA ALA A 107 10.12 5.07 -25.03
C ALA A 107 11.37 4.54 -24.31
N LEU A 108 11.26 3.36 -23.67
CA LEU A 108 12.38 2.69 -22.99
C LEU A 108 13.25 1.83 -23.92
N GLY A 109 12.99 1.78 -25.23
CA GLY A 109 13.69 0.90 -26.16
C GLY A 109 13.47 -0.60 -25.88
N LEU A 110 12.37 -0.95 -25.21
CA LEU A 110 11.99 -2.32 -24.88
C LEU A 110 11.18 -2.95 -26.01
N ARG A 111 11.40 -4.24 -26.25
CA ARG A 111 10.77 -4.98 -27.37
C ARG A 111 9.37 -5.50 -27.07
N SER A 112 8.95 -5.51 -25.81
CA SER A 112 7.68 -6.12 -25.42
C SER A 112 7.00 -5.37 -24.28
N ARG A 113 5.66 -5.43 -24.32
CA ARG A 113 4.79 -4.94 -23.24
C ARG A 113 5.08 -5.67 -21.91
N GLN A 114 5.42 -6.96 -21.99
CA GLN A 114 5.79 -7.78 -20.82
C GLN A 114 7.06 -7.26 -20.12
N ALA A 115 8.02 -6.71 -20.86
CA ALA A 115 9.22 -6.13 -20.26
C ALA A 115 8.88 -4.92 -19.38
N VAL A 116 7.96 -4.05 -19.83
CA VAL A 116 7.47 -2.92 -19.03
C VAL A 116 6.74 -3.42 -17.78
N GLN A 117 5.87 -4.42 -17.91
CA GLN A 117 5.16 -5.01 -16.78
C GLN A 117 6.14 -5.60 -15.74
N HIS A 118 7.19 -6.28 -16.19
CA HIS A 118 8.23 -6.80 -15.30
C HIS A 118 9.01 -5.67 -14.61
N ARG A 119 9.33 -4.58 -15.32
CA ARG A 119 9.97 -3.40 -14.71
C ARG A 119 9.07 -2.75 -13.66
N LEU A 120 7.78 -2.54 -13.96
CA LEU A 120 6.79 -2.03 -13.00
C LEU A 120 6.76 -2.86 -11.72
N LEU A 121 6.61 -4.19 -11.84
CA LEU A 121 6.58 -5.09 -10.68
C LEU A 121 7.87 -5.06 -9.87
N ARG A 122 9.03 -5.08 -10.56
CA ARG A 122 10.35 -5.03 -9.92
C ARG A 122 10.55 -3.72 -9.16
N HIS A 123 10.19 -2.59 -9.77
CA HIS A 123 10.45 -1.27 -9.18
C HIS A 123 9.38 -0.86 -8.14
N ALA A 124 8.18 -1.45 -8.16
CA ALA A 124 7.18 -1.29 -7.10
C ALA A 124 7.69 -1.76 -5.72
N ALA A 125 8.63 -2.70 -5.67
CA ALA A 125 9.30 -3.09 -4.43
C ALA A 125 10.35 -2.05 -3.98
N ALA A 126 11.08 -1.47 -4.93
CA ALA A 126 12.08 -0.42 -4.67
C ALA A 126 11.42 0.87 -4.16
N GLU A 127 10.23 1.24 -4.65
CA GLU A 127 9.45 2.38 -4.15
C GLU A 127 9.11 2.24 -2.66
N ARG A 128 8.84 1.00 -2.21
CA ARG A 128 8.58 0.67 -0.80
C ARG A 128 9.84 0.53 0.05
N GLY A 129 11.01 0.89 -0.49
CA GLY A 129 12.29 0.84 0.23
C GLY A 129 12.87 -0.57 0.39
N ALA A 130 12.39 -1.56 -0.37
CA ALA A 130 12.95 -2.91 -0.29
C ALA A 130 14.40 -2.93 -0.83
N PRO A 131 15.35 -3.58 -0.15
CA PRO A 131 16.73 -3.66 -0.61
C PRO A 131 16.84 -4.44 -1.92
N ARG A 132 17.76 -4.00 -2.80
CA ARG A 132 18.11 -4.64 -4.09
C ARG A 132 18.91 -5.94 -3.93
N SER A 133 18.44 -6.84 -3.09
CA SER A 133 19.00 -8.18 -3.02
C SER A 133 18.03 -9.12 -3.69
N GLU A 134 18.49 -9.88 -4.68
CA GLU A 134 17.71 -11.00 -5.22
C GLU A 134 17.30 -11.96 -4.10
N VAL A 135 18.14 -12.10 -3.06
CA VAL A 135 17.78 -12.84 -1.85
C VAL A 135 16.64 -12.15 -1.10
N ALA A 136 16.68 -10.83 -0.90
CA ALA A 136 15.57 -10.10 -0.27
C ALA A 136 14.28 -10.16 -1.09
N GLU A 137 14.37 -10.08 -2.42
CA GLU A 137 13.22 -10.20 -3.32
C GLU A 137 12.64 -11.62 -3.31
N ARG A 138 13.49 -12.66 -3.36
CA ARG A 138 13.06 -14.06 -3.20
C ARG A 138 12.45 -14.30 -1.83
N THR A 139 13.01 -13.72 -0.76
CA THR A 139 12.48 -13.81 0.60
C THR A 139 11.13 -13.11 0.71
N ALA A 140 10.97 -11.92 0.12
CA ALA A 140 9.70 -11.19 0.08
C ALA A 140 8.64 -11.97 -0.72
N ARG A 141 8.98 -12.48 -1.91
CA ARG A 141 8.08 -13.34 -2.72
C ARG A 141 7.69 -14.61 -1.98
N ARG A 142 8.63 -15.24 -1.25
CA ARG A 142 8.36 -16.39 -0.38
C ARG A 142 7.47 -16.03 0.80
N ALA A 143 7.66 -14.85 1.42
CA ALA A 143 6.80 -14.36 2.49
C ALA A 143 5.38 -14.12 1.97
N GLU A 144 5.23 -13.44 0.83
CA GLU A 144 3.93 -13.21 0.19
C GLU A 144 3.24 -14.53 -0.22
N SER A 145 4.00 -15.48 -0.78
CA SER A 145 3.46 -16.82 -1.12
C SER A 145 3.04 -17.60 0.12
N ARG A 146 3.81 -17.52 1.21
CA ARG A 146 3.49 -18.16 2.50
C ARG A 146 2.25 -17.54 3.13
N GLU A 147 2.16 -16.21 3.14
CA GLU A 147 1.01 -15.47 3.64
C GLU A 147 -0.25 -15.83 2.85
N ARG A 148 -0.17 -15.84 1.51
CA ARG A 148 -1.28 -16.24 0.64
C ARG A 148 -1.73 -17.67 0.91
N ALA A 149 -0.80 -18.62 0.93
CA ALA A 149 -1.10 -20.02 1.24
C ALA A 149 -1.64 -20.22 2.67
N TRP A 150 -1.27 -19.35 3.62
CA TRP A 150 -1.83 -19.35 4.96
C TRP A 150 -3.26 -18.80 4.95
N LEU A 151 -3.52 -17.68 4.26
CA LEU A 151 -4.84 -17.07 4.13
C LEU A 151 -5.82 -18.03 3.45
N ASP A 152 -5.42 -18.68 2.36
CA ASP A 152 -6.28 -19.62 1.63
C ASP A 152 -6.69 -20.82 2.52
N ARG A 153 -5.80 -21.27 3.42
CA ARG A 153 -6.08 -22.36 4.37
C ARG A 153 -6.90 -21.91 5.58
N ASN A 154 -6.69 -20.69 6.07
CA ASN A 154 -7.24 -20.23 7.35
C ASN A 154 -8.41 -19.24 7.20
N ALA A 155 -8.73 -18.78 5.99
CA ALA A 155 -9.86 -17.90 5.71
C ALA A 155 -11.17 -18.37 6.37
N PRO A 156 -11.55 -19.67 6.32
CA PRO A 156 -12.79 -20.13 6.96
C PRO A 156 -12.77 -19.94 8.48
N ALA A 157 -11.63 -20.22 9.12
CA ALA A 157 -11.47 -20.07 10.56
C ALA A 157 -11.47 -18.59 10.97
N LEU A 158 -10.85 -17.72 10.18
CA LEU A 158 -10.88 -16.26 10.41
C LEU A 158 -12.32 -15.72 10.33
N LEU A 159 -13.03 -16.04 9.25
CA LEU A 159 -14.42 -15.59 9.07
C LEU A 159 -15.33 -16.08 10.19
N GLU A 160 -15.17 -17.32 10.63
CA GLU A 160 -15.94 -17.89 11.74
C GLU A 160 -15.61 -17.20 13.07
N CYS A 161 -14.33 -17.02 13.39
CA CYS A 161 -13.93 -16.30 14.59
C CYS A 161 -14.47 -14.86 14.60
N THR A 162 -14.41 -14.15 13.46
CA THR A 162 -15.00 -12.82 13.32
C THR A 162 -16.50 -12.84 13.61
N ARG A 163 -17.27 -13.74 12.99
CA ARG A 163 -18.73 -13.83 13.23
C ARG A 163 -19.05 -14.07 14.70
N ARG A 164 -18.33 -14.98 15.35
CA ARG A 164 -18.53 -15.27 16.78
C ARG A 164 -18.19 -14.08 17.67
N LEU A 165 -17.13 -13.33 17.37
CA LEU A 165 -16.77 -12.12 18.11
C LEU A 165 -17.84 -11.04 17.96
N LEU A 166 -18.34 -10.83 16.74
CA LEU A 166 -19.45 -9.91 16.49
C LEU A 166 -20.73 -10.33 17.22
N GLY A 167 -21.02 -11.64 17.28
CA GLY A 167 -22.13 -12.18 18.07
C GLY A 167 -21.98 -12.04 19.59
N HIS A 168 -20.79 -11.68 20.07
CA HIS A 168 -20.51 -11.39 21.47
C HIS A 168 -20.21 -9.91 21.72
N ARG A 169 -20.45 -9.02 20.74
CA ARG A 169 -20.20 -7.57 20.86
C ARG A 169 -20.75 -7.01 22.17
N ASP A 170 -22.02 -7.24 22.47
CA ASP A 170 -22.69 -6.67 23.67
C ASP A 170 -22.14 -7.21 24.99
N LEU A 171 -21.46 -8.37 24.98
CA LEU A 171 -20.79 -8.92 26.16
C LEU A 171 -19.35 -8.41 26.31
N LEU A 172 -18.77 -7.91 25.22
CA LEU A 172 -17.41 -7.40 25.14
C LEU A 172 -17.38 -5.86 25.23
N SER A 173 -18.49 -5.22 24.88
CA SER A 173 -18.77 -3.82 25.15
C SER A 173 -19.34 -3.70 26.57
N PRO A 174 -18.75 -2.91 27.46
CA PRO A 174 -19.34 -2.69 28.78
C PRO A 174 -20.74 -2.08 28.63
N PRO A 175 -21.68 -2.39 29.54
CA PRO A 175 -22.97 -1.72 29.55
C PRO A 175 -22.71 -0.21 29.71
N ALA A 176 -23.32 0.60 28.84
CA ALA A 176 -23.33 2.04 29.04
C ALA A 176 -23.86 2.28 30.45
N ALA A 177 -23.08 2.97 31.29
CA ALA A 177 -23.45 3.23 32.66
C ALA A 177 -24.83 3.90 32.64
N ASP A 178 -25.82 3.25 33.26
CA ASP A 178 -27.20 3.70 33.23
C ASP A 178 -27.25 5.09 33.90
N PRO A 179 -27.53 6.19 33.16
CA PRO A 179 -27.44 7.54 33.70
C PRO A 179 -28.45 7.80 34.82
N GLY A 180 -29.41 6.88 35.03
CA GLY A 180 -30.42 6.93 36.08
C GLY A 180 -29.98 6.40 37.46
N ALA A 181 -28.83 5.75 37.59
CA ALA A 181 -28.31 5.29 38.90
C ALA A 181 -27.54 6.40 39.66
N ALA A 182 -27.91 7.66 39.45
CA ALA A 182 -27.33 8.83 40.10
C ALA A 182 -27.82 8.98 41.55
N GLY A 183 -27.41 8.05 42.42
CA GLY A 183 -27.38 8.28 43.85
C GLY A 183 -26.21 9.20 44.20
N SER A 184 -26.44 10.51 44.11
CA SER A 184 -25.73 11.62 44.78
C SER A 184 -24.35 11.29 45.41
N VAL A 185 -23.29 11.26 44.60
CA VAL A 185 -21.91 11.42 45.09
C VAL A 185 -21.28 12.61 44.38
N THR A 186 -21.37 13.77 45.03
CA THR A 186 -20.70 15.00 44.63
C THR A 186 -19.23 14.95 45.06
N GLY A 187 -18.32 14.73 44.10
CA GLY A 187 -16.89 15.02 44.30
C GLY A 187 -15.94 14.30 43.33
N GLY A 188 -15.33 15.05 42.40
CA GLY A 188 -14.12 14.62 41.67
C GLY A 188 -14.25 14.42 40.15
N GLY A 189 -14.67 15.46 39.41
CA GLY A 189 -14.96 15.42 37.97
C GLY A 189 -13.76 15.55 37.02
N ALA A 190 -12.83 14.61 36.99
CA ALA A 190 -11.78 14.57 35.95
C ALA A 190 -11.57 13.20 35.26
N GLY A 191 -12.29 12.15 35.68
CA GLY A 191 -12.08 10.77 35.19
C GLY A 191 -13.21 10.16 34.36
N HIS A 192 -14.35 10.85 34.17
CA HIS A 192 -15.54 10.22 33.56
C HIS A 192 -15.47 10.14 32.02
N GLY A 193 -14.88 11.13 31.35
CA GLY A 193 -14.82 11.17 29.88
C GLY A 193 -13.92 10.10 29.25
N ALA A 194 -12.81 9.74 29.90
CA ALA A 194 -11.85 8.78 29.35
C ALA A 194 -12.41 7.35 29.25
N GLY A 195 -13.40 7.01 30.08
CA GLY A 195 -14.08 5.71 30.01
C GLY A 195 -15.05 5.64 28.85
N GLU A 196 -15.92 6.64 28.71
CA GLU A 196 -16.94 6.70 27.64
C GLU A 196 -16.32 6.76 26.25
N ASP A 197 -15.21 7.49 26.09
CA ASP A 197 -14.45 7.54 24.84
C ASP A 197 -13.90 6.17 24.46
N ALA A 198 -13.32 5.42 25.40
CA ALA A 198 -12.81 4.07 25.15
C ALA A 198 -13.92 3.06 24.79
N VAL A 199 -15.11 3.17 25.41
CA VAL A 199 -16.27 2.33 25.05
C VAL A 199 -16.74 2.62 23.62
N ARG A 200 -16.79 3.90 23.24
CA ARG A 200 -17.17 4.34 21.90
C ARG A 200 -16.16 3.87 20.84
N GLU A 201 -14.87 4.07 21.08
CA GLU A 201 -13.80 3.60 20.20
C GLU A 201 -13.88 2.07 19.98
N LEU A 202 -14.13 1.31 21.05
CA LEU A 202 -14.29 -0.13 20.94
C LEU A 202 -15.53 -0.52 20.11
N ALA A 203 -16.65 0.18 20.29
CA ALA A 203 -17.86 -0.04 19.50
C ALA A 203 -17.64 0.25 18.01
N GLU A 204 -16.93 1.33 17.68
CA GLU A 204 -16.53 1.67 16.32
C GLU A 204 -15.63 0.59 15.71
N ALA A 205 -14.66 0.06 16.46
CA ALA A 205 -13.79 -1.03 16.01
C ALA A 205 -14.58 -2.32 15.68
N PHE A 206 -15.65 -2.62 16.42
CA PHE A 206 -16.56 -3.72 16.09
C PHE A 206 -17.37 -3.46 14.81
N ASP A 207 -17.85 -2.22 14.59
CA ASP A 207 -18.59 -1.84 13.38
C ASP A 207 -17.69 -1.91 12.13
N GLU A 208 -16.45 -1.41 12.22
CA GLU A 208 -15.46 -1.54 11.14
C GLU A 208 -15.13 -3.01 10.82
N LEU A 209 -15.09 -3.87 11.85
CA LEU A 209 -14.87 -5.30 11.68
C LEU A 209 -16.06 -5.97 10.97
N ALA A 210 -17.30 -5.59 11.31
CA ALA A 210 -18.52 -6.06 10.65
C ALA A 210 -18.56 -5.65 9.18
N GLU A 211 -18.24 -4.39 8.88
CA GLU A 211 -18.17 -3.91 7.51
C GLU A 211 -17.09 -4.65 6.71
N SER A 212 -15.93 -4.87 7.31
CA SER A 212 -14.83 -5.62 6.70
C SER A 212 -15.23 -7.05 6.37
N LEU A 213 -16.00 -7.71 7.25
CA LEU A 213 -16.53 -9.05 7.03
C LEU A 213 -17.54 -9.08 5.87
N ALA A 214 -18.46 -8.12 5.82
CA ALA A 214 -19.49 -8.04 4.78
C ALA A 214 -18.90 -7.85 3.38
N ARG A 215 -17.73 -7.20 3.28
CA ARG A 215 -17.00 -6.98 2.02
C ARG A 215 -16.21 -8.20 1.53
N VAL A 216 -16.14 -9.30 2.28
CA VAL A 216 -15.46 -10.53 1.85
C VAL A 216 -16.38 -11.33 0.91
N PRO A 217 -16.02 -11.54 -0.37
CA PRO A 217 -16.80 -12.35 -1.28
C PRO A 217 -16.96 -13.79 -0.75
N ALA A 218 -18.17 -14.34 -0.92
CA ALA A 218 -18.44 -15.74 -0.57
C ALA A 218 -17.67 -16.73 -1.48
N ASP A 219 -17.47 -16.36 -2.75
CA ASP A 219 -16.66 -17.15 -3.69
C ASP A 219 -15.17 -16.93 -3.43
N ARG A 220 -14.46 -18.02 -3.15
CA ARG A 220 -13.00 -17.99 -2.95
C ARG A 220 -12.23 -17.80 -4.24
N ARG A 221 -12.86 -18.01 -5.40
CA ARG A 221 -12.26 -17.82 -6.73
C ARG A 221 -12.25 -16.35 -7.14
N ASP A 222 -12.96 -15.49 -6.42
CA ASP A 222 -12.96 -14.05 -6.65
C ASP A 222 -11.53 -13.49 -6.43
N PRO A 223 -10.96 -12.77 -7.40
CA PRO A 223 -9.62 -12.18 -7.25
C PRO A 223 -9.49 -11.22 -6.07
N ALA A 224 -10.60 -10.65 -5.57
CA ALA A 224 -10.64 -9.80 -4.40
C ALA A 224 -10.63 -10.57 -3.07
N HIS A 225 -10.95 -11.87 -3.07
CA HIS A 225 -11.14 -12.66 -1.83
C HIS A 225 -9.91 -12.59 -0.90
N THR A 226 -8.72 -12.94 -1.41
CA THR A 226 -7.48 -12.93 -0.61
C THR A 226 -7.18 -11.54 -0.03
N THR A 227 -7.36 -10.48 -0.82
CA THR A 227 -7.14 -9.09 -0.39
C THR A 227 -8.08 -8.69 0.73
N ARG A 228 -9.36 -9.08 0.64
CA ARG A 228 -10.38 -8.77 1.67
C ARG A 228 -10.16 -9.57 2.95
N VAL A 229 -9.78 -10.86 2.86
CA VAL A 229 -9.43 -11.67 4.04
C VAL A 229 -8.17 -11.14 4.73
N ARG A 230 -7.16 -10.67 3.98
CA ARG A 230 -5.99 -9.99 4.55
C ARG A 230 -6.38 -8.74 5.33
N HIS A 231 -7.27 -7.90 4.78
CA HIS A 231 -7.77 -6.72 5.48
C HIS A 231 -8.52 -7.10 6.77
N LEU A 232 -9.38 -8.11 6.70
CA LEU A 232 -10.08 -8.63 7.87
C LEU A 232 -9.12 -9.12 8.97
N ALA A 233 -8.08 -9.86 8.60
CA ALA A 233 -7.05 -10.33 9.53
C ALA A 233 -6.24 -9.17 10.17
N ALA A 234 -6.08 -8.05 9.47
CA ALA A 234 -5.50 -6.84 10.04
C ALA A 234 -6.45 -6.17 11.05
N ARG A 235 -7.73 -6.00 10.70
CA ARG A 235 -8.75 -5.43 11.61
C ARG A 235 -8.94 -6.26 12.88
N LEU A 236 -8.96 -7.59 12.76
CA LEU A 236 -8.99 -8.49 13.91
C LEU A 236 -7.81 -8.29 14.87
N ARG A 237 -6.61 -8.00 14.35
CA ARG A 237 -5.43 -7.75 15.18
C ARG A 237 -5.54 -6.46 15.97
N LEU A 238 -6.05 -5.40 15.34
CA LEU A 238 -6.29 -4.11 15.99
C LEU A 238 -7.32 -4.26 17.10
N LEU A 239 -8.48 -4.85 16.81
CA LEU A 239 -9.52 -5.11 17.81
C LEU A 239 -8.98 -5.92 19.02
N LEU A 240 -8.15 -6.94 18.77
CA LEU A 240 -7.53 -7.71 19.85
C LEU A 240 -6.48 -6.93 20.64
N ALA A 241 -5.87 -5.88 20.08
CA ALA A 241 -5.00 -4.97 20.81
C ALA A 241 -5.84 -4.04 21.69
N ASP A 242 -6.90 -3.46 21.13
CA ASP A 242 -7.81 -2.55 21.82
C ASP A 242 -8.50 -3.26 23.00
N LEU A 243 -9.01 -4.48 22.79
CA LEU A 243 -9.58 -5.32 23.85
C LEU A 243 -8.59 -5.65 24.98
N ARG A 244 -7.28 -5.73 24.69
CA ARG A 244 -6.25 -5.97 25.73
C ARG A 244 -5.90 -4.70 26.49
N ALA A 245 -5.95 -3.54 25.82
CA ALA A 245 -5.68 -2.25 26.43
C ALA A 245 -6.87 -1.76 27.28
N HIS A 246 -8.08 -2.24 27.00
CA HIS A 246 -9.29 -1.78 27.68
C HIS A 246 -9.37 -2.31 29.13
N PRO A 247 -9.37 -1.44 30.17
CA PRO A 247 -9.35 -1.85 31.58
C PRO A 247 -10.59 -2.64 32.01
N ALA A 248 -11.74 -2.41 31.36
CA ALA A 248 -12.97 -3.17 31.61
C ALA A 248 -12.98 -4.59 31.00
N ALA A 249 -12.00 -4.96 30.17
CA ALA A 249 -11.86 -6.33 29.68
C ALA A 249 -11.54 -7.33 30.82
N GLY A 250 -11.20 -6.82 32.02
CA GLY A 250 -10.90 -7.57 33.22
C GLY A 250 -12.07 -8.34 33.84
N LEU A 251 -13.32 -8.08 33.45
CA LEU A 251 -14.46 -8.89 33.89
C LEU A 251 -14.71 -10.05 32.92
N ARG A 252 -13.76 -10.99 32.92
CA ARG A 252 -13.93 -12.41 32.60
C ARG A 252 -15.14 -12.71 31.73
N ALA A 253 -14.97 -12.44 30.44
CA ALA A 253 -15.87 -13.01 29.47
C ALA A 253 -15.99 -14.52 29.74
N ARG A 254 -17.22 -15.05 29.67
CA ARG A 254 -17.55 -16.46 29.94
C ARG A 254 -16.46 -17.38 29.36
N PRO A 255 -16.17 -18.57 29.94
CA PRO A 255 -15.10 -19.44 29.46
C PRO A 255 -15.06 -19.58 27.93
N ALA A 256 -16.24 -19.69 27.28
CA ALA A 256 -16.39 -19.72 25.83
C ALA A 256 -15.84 -18.48 25.08
N VAL A 257 -16.04 -17.27 25.61
CA VAL A 257 -15.55 -16.02 25.01
C VAL A 257 -14.03 -15.87 25.23
N ARG A 258 -13.53 -16.28 26.39
CA ARG A 258 -12.07 -16.33 26.63
C ARG A 258 -11.40 -17.29 25.65
N ASP A 259 -11.93 -18.50 25.49
CA ASP A 259 -11.39 -19.49 24.57
C ASP A 259 -11.44 -19.00 23.11
N LEU A 260 -12.49 -18.25 22.74
CA LEU A 260 -12.62 -17.59 21.44
C LEU A 260 -11.55 -16.51 21.24
N LEU A 261 -11.31 -15.65 22.23
CA LEU A 261 -10.28 -14.61 22.18
C LEU A 261 -8.88 -15.22 22.06
N GLU A 262 -8.58 -16.27 22.83
CA GLU A 262 -7.32 -17.01 22.72
C GLU A 262 -7.14 -17.65 21.34
N ARG A 263 -8.19 -18.28 20.80
CA ARG A 263 -8.17 -18.85 19.46
C ARG A 263 -7.92 -17.78 18.39
N THR A 264 -8.58 -16.63 18.51
CA THR A 264 -8.42 -15.52 17.57
C THR A 264 -7.02 -14.92 17.68
N ALA A 265 -6.48 -14.78 18.89
CA ALA A 265 -5.11 -14.33 19.12
C ALA A 265 -4.07 -15.29 18.51
N ARG A 266 -4.26 -16.61 18.64
CA ARG A 266 -3.41 -17.61 17.98
C ARG A 266 -3.44 -17.49 16.46
N LEU A 267 -4.62 -17.29 15.86
CA LEU A 267 -4.76 -17.08 14.42
C LEU A 267 -4.10 -15.78 13.95
N ALA A 268 -4.28 -14.69 14.70
CA ALA A 268 -3.66 -13.40 14.45
C ALA A 268 -2.12 -13.45 14.51
N ALA A 269 -1.57 -14.12 15.52
CA ALA A 269 -0.13 -14.32 15.66
C ALA A 269 0.44 -15.19 14.53
N ALA A 270 -0.27 -16.26 14.15
CA ALA A 270 0.12 -17.12 13.04
C ALA A 270 0.11 -16.37 11.69
N HIS A 271 -0.88 -15.50 11.47
CA HIS A 271 -0.92 -14.60 10.30
C HIS A 271 0.28 -13.65 10.29
N GLN A 272 0.57 -13.00 11.43
CA GLN A 272 1.70 -12.08 11.54
C GLN A 272 3.03 -12.77 11.22
N ALA A 273 3.28 -13.95 11.78
CA ALA A 273 4.47 -14.76 11.48
C ALA A 273 4.55 -15.16 10.00
N ALA A 274 3.42 -15.48 9.36
CA ALA A 274 3.38 -15.76 7.93
C ALA A 274 3.71 -14.52 7.08
N SER A 275 3.31 -13.33 7.52
CA SER A 275 3.52 -12.05 6.83
C SER A 275 4.91 -11.44 7.03
N SER A 276 5.51 -11.55 8.23
CA SER A 276 6.84 -10.99 8.53
C SER A 276 7.97 -11.84 7.96
N GLY A 277 7.70 -13.12 7.71
CA GLY A 277 8.67 -14.04 7.16
C GLY A 277 9.70 -14.57 8.15
N ASP A 278 9.65 -14.14 9.42
CA ASP A 278 10.49 -14.62 10.52
C ASP A 278 10.23 -16.09 10.81
N ARG A 279 11.24 -16.91 10.53
CA ARG A 279 11.45 -18.25 11.09
C ARG A 279 12.94 -18.51 11.19
#